data_AF-A0A1H8MLU3-F1
#
_entry.id   AF-A0A1H8MLU3-F1
#
_cell.length_a   1.000
_cell.length_b   1.000
_cell.length_c   1.000
_cell.angle_alpha   90.00
_cell.angle_beta   90.00
_cell.angle_gamma   90.00
#
_symmetry.space_group_name_H-M   'P 1'
#
loop_
_entity.id
_entity.type
_entity.pdbx_description
1 polymer ?
#
loop_
_entity_poly.entity_id
_entity_poly.type
_entity_poly.pdbx_seq_one_letter_code
_entity_poly.pdbx_strand_id
1 'polypeptide(L)'
;MDINQLGLGETNKMLKPMIEFCASNMHHGTDRLMKKLEANPDFDVIEYGCLGNCGECYMVPFGMVDGTIIAAETVDELEQEIMKAIEKQKAEREALDRLIDDM
;
A
#
# COMPACT_ATOMS: atom_id res chain seq x y z
N MET A 1 -18.81 22.10 -32.77
CA MET A 1 -19.00 20.69 -32.32
C MET A 1 -17.61 20.25 -31.92
N ASP A 2 -17.24 20.64 -30.70
CA ASP A 2 -15.88 20.59 -30.20
C ASP A 2 -15.68 19.30 -29.45
N ILE A 3 -14.76 18.47 -29.96
CA ILE A 3 -14.41 17.14 -29.47
C ILE A 3 -13.40 17.16 -28.31
N ASN A 4 -13.28 18.27 -27.57
CA ASN A 4 -12.28 18.44 -26.51
C ASN A 4 -12.92 18.71 -25.14
N GLN A 5 -13.77 17.79 -24.68
CA GLN A 5 -14.30 17.85 -23.32
C GLN A 5 -14.55 16.47 -22.70
N LEU A 6 -13.60 15.54 -22.89
CA LEU A 6 -13.41 14.46 -21.92
C LEU A 6 -12.41 14.99 -20.88
N GLY A 7 -12.96 15.36 -19.74
CA GLY A 7 -12.24 16.02 -18.65
C GLY A 7 -11.02 15.23 -18.19
N LEU A 8 -9.84 15.78 -18.48
CA LEU A 8 -8.63 15.62 -17.67
C LEU A 8 -8.77 16.44 -16.39
N GLY A 9 -9.88 16.22 -15.69
CA GLY A 9 -10.42 17.10 -14.67
C GLY A 9 -10.61 16.42 -13.33
N GLU A 10 -10.02 15.24 -13.08
CA GLU A 10 -10.00 14.63 -11.75
C GLU A 10 -8.67 13.90 -11.47
N THR A 11 -7.85 14.58 -10.67
CA THR A 11 -6.83 14.06 -9.77
C THR A 11 -5.44 13.72 -10.33
N ASN A 12 -4.58 14.74 -10.34
CA ASN A 12 -3.28 14.60 -9.70
C ASN A 12 -3.51 14.30 -8.20
N LYS A 13 -4.06 13.12 -7.88
CA LYS A 13 -4.02 12.57 -6.53
C LYS A 13 -2.53 12.30 -6.37
N MET A 14 -1.85 13.00 -5.47
CA MET A 14 -0.58 12.47 -4.95
C MET A 14 -0.89 11.01 -4.60
N LEU A 15 -0.37 10.06 -5.39
CA LEU A 15 -0.80 8.66 -5.29
C LEU A 15 -0.57 8.24 -3.84
N LYS A 16 -1.68 7.99 -3.16
CA LYS A 16 -1.64 7.50 -1.79
C LYS A 16 -1.08 6.08 -1.86
N PRO A 17 -0.16 5.69 -0.97
CA PRO A 17 0.30 4.32 -0.91
C PRO A 17 -0.90 3.39 -0.74
N MET A 18 -0.97 2.36 -1.59
CA MET A 18 -1.98 1.33 -1.49
C MET A 18 -1.48 0.24 -0.54
N ILE A 19 -2.26 -0.07 0.50
CA ILE A 19 -1.92 -1.09 1.49
C ILE A 19 -3.00 -2.17 1.49
N GLU A 20 -2.61 -3.38 1.14
CA GLU A 20 -3.53 -4.49 0.93
C GLU A 20 -3.34 -5.55 2.02
N PHE A 21 -4.45 -5.96 2.63
CA PHE A 21 -4.48 -6.98 3.67
C PHE A 21 -5.22 -8.23 3.21
N CYS A 22 -4.76 -9.39 3.69
CA CYS A 22 -5.42 -10.67 3.48
C CYS A 22 -6.30 -11.01 4.68
N ALA A 23 -7.61 -11.13 4.48
CA ALA A 23 -8.56 -11.55 5.51
C ALA A 23 -8.14 -12.87 6.17
N SER A 24 -7.61 -13.81 5.36
CA SER A 24 -7.11 -15.10 5.86
C SER A 24 -5.87 -14.98 6.75
N ASN A 25 -5.15 -13.85 6.73
CA ASN A 25 -3.97 -13.60 7.59
C ASN A 25 -4.36 -12.96 8.94
N MET A 26 -5.60 -12.53 9.11
CA MET A 26 -6.04 -11.81 10.31
C MET A 26 -5.98 -12.65 11.60
N HIS A 27 -5.82 -13.97 11.51
CA HIS A 27 -5.57 -14.81 12.69
C HIS A 27 -4.27 -14.43 13.44
N HIS A 28 -3.30 -13.81 12.76
CA HIS A 28 -2.11 -13.22 13.38
C HIS A 28 -2.38 -11.87 14.07
N GLY A 29 -3.60 -11.33 13.96
CA GLY A 29 -4.01 -10.05 14.53
C GLY A 29 -3.72 -8.84 13.66
N THR A 30 -3.57 -9.01 12.34
CA THR A 30 -3.36 -7.90 11.38
C THR A 30 -4.61 -7.03 11.19
N ASP A 31 -5.78 -7.47 11.65
CA ASP A 31 -7.03 -6.69 11.59
C ASP A 31 -6.94 -5.36 12.36
N ARG A 32 -6.22 -5.36 13.50
CA ARG A 32 -6.00 -4.15 14.31
C ARG A 32 -5.16 -3.12 13.56
N LEU A 33 -4.15 -3.59 12.84
CA LEU A 33 -3.25 -2.75 12.05
C LEU A 33 -3.99 -2.20 10.83
N MET A 34 -4.76 -3.05 10.14
CA MET A 34 -5.59 -2.63 9.02
C MET A 34 -6.54 -1.50 9.42
N LYS A 35 -7.33 -1.67 10.50
CA LYS A 35 -8.25 -0.62 10.99
C LYS A 35 -7.54 0.67 11.36
N LYS A 36 -6.34 0.57 11.95
CA LYS A 36 -5.50 1.73 12.29
C LYS A 36 -5.08 2.50 11.03
N LEU A 37 -4.64 1.79 9.99
CA LEU A 37 -4.20 2.40 8.73
C LEU A 37 -5.38 2.92 7.90
N GLU A 38 -6.51 2.22 7.90
CA GLU A 38 -7.75 2.63 7.22
C GLU A 38 -8.32 3.95 7.77
N ALA A 39 -8.12 4.20 9.07
CA ALA A 39 -8.50 5.47 9.68
C ALA A 39 -7.64 6.66 9.23
N ASN A 40 -6.48 6.42 8.60
CA ASN A 40 -5.61 7.47 8.10
C ASN A 40 -5.96 7.81 6.64
N PRO A 41 -6.41 9.05 6.34
CA PRO A 41 -6.75 9.46 4.97
C PRO A 41 -5.55 9.50 4.02
N ASP A 42 -4.31 9.38 4.48
CA ASP A 42 -3.11 9.38 3.64
C ASP A 42 -2.86 8.04 2.93
N PHE A 43 -3.54 6.97 3.34
CA PHE A 43 -3.40 5.63 2.78
C PHE A 43 -4.68 5.19 2.08
N ASP A 44 -4.53 4.42 1.00
CA ASP A 44 -5.65 3.69 0.40
C ASP A 44 -5.53 2.22 0.88
N VAL A 45 -6.35 1.82 1.87
CA VAL A 45 -6.30 0.49 2.47
C VAL A 45 -7.40 -0.41 1.91
N ILE A 46 -7.05 -1.63 1.49
CA ILE A 46 -7.99 -2.59 0.89
C ILE A 46 -7.87 -3.95 1.57
N GLU A 47 -9.01 -4.55 1.93
CA GLU A 47 -9.09 -5.94 2.37
C GLU A 47 -9.45 -6.86 1.21
N TYR A 48 -8.67 -7.93 1.03
CA TYR A 48 -8.98 -9.03 0.13
C TYR A 48 -9.23 -10.31 0.90
N GLY A 49 -10.12 -11.16 0.38
CA GLY A 49 -10.35 -12.49 0.97
C GLY A 49 -9.07 -13.35 1.00
N CYS A 50 -8.32 -13.35 -0.11
CA CYS A 50 -7.02 -14.01 -0.22
C CYS A 50 -6.11 -13.25 -1.20
N LEU A 51 -4.86 -13.00 -0.80
CA LEU A 51 -3.83 -12.37 -1.64
C LEU A 51 -2.94 -13.39 -2.39
N GLY A 52 -3.28 -14.68 -2.36
CA GLY A 52 -2.48 -15.75 -3.00
C GLY A 52 -1.15 -16.07 -2.32
N ASN A 53 -0.80 -15.39 -1.21
CA ASN A 53 0.44 -15.56 -0.47
C ASN A 53 0.30 -16.56 0.70
N CYS A 54 -0.20 -17.77 0.42
CA CYS A 54 -0.55 -18.75 1.46
C CYS A 54 0.64 -19.16 2.35
N GLY A 55 1.86 -19.20 1.80
CA GLY A 55 3.07 -19.50 2.57
C GLY A 55 3.32 -18.47 3.68
N GLU A 56 3.42 -17.19 3.31
CA GLU A 56 3.54 -16.08 4.27
C GLU A 56 2.34 -16.02 5.20
N CYS A 57 1.13 -16.17 4.66
CA CYS A 57 -0.11 -16.14 5.44
C CYS A 57 -0.12 -17.15 6.59
N TYR A 58 0.49 -18.33 6.37
CA TYR A 58 0.61 -19.38 7.38
C TYR A 58 1.72 -19.07 8.38
N MET A 59 2.86 -18.54 7.93
CA MET A 59 4.05 -18.37 8.77
C MET A 59 3.99 -17.12 9.65
N VAL A 60 3.56 -15.99 9.10
CA VAL A 60 3.77 -14.67 9.71
C VAL A 60 2.65 -13.67 9.37
N PRO A 61 2.47 -12.59 10.16
CA PRO A 61 1.68 -11.45 9.73
C PRO A 61 2.31 -10.78 8.50
N PHE A 62 1.49 -10.45 7.50
CA PHE A 62 1.94 -9.74 6.31
C PHE A 62 0.90 -8.75 5.79
N GLY A 63 1.39 -7.78 5.01
CA GLY A 63 0.59 -6.89 4.16
C GLY A 63 1.30 -6.70 2.82
N MET A 64 0.68 -5.96 1.91
CA MET A 64 1.27 -5.60 0.63
C MET A 64 1.19 -4.10 0.44
N VAL A 65 2.32 -3.48 0.07
CA VAL A 65 2.43 -2.02 -0.15
C VAL A 65 2.79 -1.79 -1.61
N ASP A 66 1.87 -1.19 -2.36
CA ASP A 66 1.99 -0.94 -3.80
C ASP A 66 2.48 -2.19 -4.57
N GLY A 67 1.86 -3.34 -4.30
CA GLY A 67 2.22 -4.62 -4.92
C GLY A 67 3.44 -5.34 -4.32
N THR A 68 4.13 -4.76 -3.33
CA THR A 68 5.29 -5.38 -2.66
C THR A 68 4.89 -6.03 -1.34
N ILE A 69 5.17 -7.32 -1.16
CA ILE A 69 4.88 -8.04 0.10
C ILE A 69 5.81 -7.55 1.21
N ILE A 70 5.22 -7.19 2.35
CA ILE A 70 5.91 -6.84 3.59
C ILE A 70 5.44 -7.81 4.67
N ALA A 71 6.38 -8.49 5.32
CA ALA A 71 6.12 -9.47 6.38
C ALA A 71 7.07 -9.24 7.55
N ALA A 72 6.64 -9.60 8.76
CA ALA A 72 7.44 -9.47 9.98
C ALA A 72 7.04 -10.53 11.01
N GLU A 73 7.80 -10.71 12.09
CA GLU A 73 7.49 -11.72 13.11
C GLU A 73 6.28 -11.31 13.98
N THR A 74 6.09 -10.01 14.16
CA THR A 74 4.97 -9.46 14.93
C THR A 74 4.21 -8.39 14.15
N VAL A 75 2.95 -8.15 14.52
CA VAL A 75 2.12 -7.11 13.88
C VAL A 75 2.70 -5.71 14.11
N ASP A 76 3.38 -5.49 15.25
CA ASP A 76 3.96 -4.19 15.58
C ASP A 76 5.22 -3.93 14.73
N GLU A 77 6.04 -4.96 14.47
CA GLU A 77 7.13 -4.89 13.50
C GLU A 77 6.61 -4.77 12.06
N LEU A 78 5.52 -5.46 11.72
CA LEU A 78 4.89 -5.34 10.40
C LEU A 78 4.48 -3.89 10.13
N GLU A 79 3.91 -3.21 11.12
CA GLU A 79 3.60 -1.78 11.01
C GLU A 79 4.85 -0.96 10.70
N GLN A 80 5.95 -1.18 11.43
CA GLN A 80 7.20 -0.46 11.21
C GLN A 80 7.76 -0.71 9.80
N GLU A 81 7.74 -1.96 9.33
CA GLU A 81 8.24 -2.32 8.01
C GLU A 81 7.35 -1.77 6.89
N ILE A 82 6.01 -1.73 7.08
CA ILE A 82 5.09 -1.09 6.13
C ILE A 82 5.41 0.40 6.00
N MET A 83 5.59 1.11 7.11
CA MET A 83 5.90 2.54 7.09
C MET A 83 7.25 2.84 6.43
N LYS A 84 8.27 2.00 6.70
CA LYS A 84 9.58 2.09 6.01
C LYS A 84 9.46 1.83 4.50
N ALA A 85 8.66 0.83 4.11
CA ALA A 85 8.45 0.51 2.70
C ALA A 85 7.79 1.67 1.96
N ILE A 86 6.77 2.29 2.55
CA ILE A 86 6.10 3.48 2.02
C ILE A 86 7.09 4.63 1.83
N GLU A 87 7.89 4.95 2.85
CA GLU A 87 8.88 6.03 2.77
C GLU A 87 9.91 5.77 1.65
N LYS A 88 10.41 4.54 1.58
CA LYS A 88 11.38 4.11 0.56
C LYS A 88 10.79 4.23 -0.86
N GLN A 89 9.62 3.65 -1.09
CA GLN A 89 8.97 3.67 -2.41
C GLN A 89 8.64 5.11 -2.85
N LYS A 90 8.20 5.96 -1.91
CA LYS A 90 7.98 7.38 -2.16
C LYS A 90 9.27 8.09 -2.58
N ALA A 91 10.36 7.88 -1.86
CA ALA A 91 11.66 8.51 -2.18
C ALA A 91 12.21 8.05 -3.55
N GLU A 92 12.10 6.75 -3.86
CA GLU A 92 12.50 6.19 -5.15
C GLU A 92 11.69 6.79 -6.30
N ARG A 93 10.38 6.94 -6.11
CA ARG A 93 9.49 7.54 -7.10
C ARG A 93 9.79 9.03 -7.33
N GLU A 94 9.96 9.79 -6.25
CA GLU A 94 10.34 11.22 -6.35
C GLU A 94 11.69 11.41 -7.05
N ALA A 95 12.64 10.50 -6.83
CA ALA A 95 13.92 10.54 -7.52
C ALA A 95 13.77 10.23 -9.03
N LEU A 96 12.91 9.28 -9.39
CA LEU A 96 12.61 8.95 -10.78
C LEU A 96 11.90 10.10 -11.51
N ASP A 97 10.92 10.74 -10.87
CA ASP A 97 10.18 11.86 -11.45
C ASP A 97 11.15 13.01 -11.81
N ARG A 98 12.10 13.33 -10.93
CA ARG A 98 13.15 14.35 -11.21
C ARG A 98 14.03 13.97 -12.40
N LEU A 99 14.36 12.69 -12.58
CA LEU A 99 15.18 12.24 -13.71
C LEU A 99 14.44 12.37 -15.04
N ILE A 100 13.11 12.17 -15.05
CA ILE A 100 12.28 12.30 -16.25
C ILE A 100 12.10 13.78 -16.61
N ASP A 101 11.96 14.65 -15.60
CA ASP A 101 11.80 16.10 -15.81
C ASP A 101 13.05 16.77 -16.42
N ASP A 102 14.24 16.18 -16.21
CA ASP A 102 15.51 16.67 -16.74
C ASP A 102 15.80 16.22 -18.20
N MET A 103 14.93 15.41 -18.82
CA MET A 103 15.05 14.90 -20.20
C MET A 103 14.14 15.62 -21.21
#